data_AF-A0AAV0NCN7-F1
#
_entry.id   AF-A0AAV0NCN7-F1
#
_cell.length_a   1.000
_cell.length_b   1.000
_cell.length_c   1.000
_cell.angle_alpha   90.00
_cell.angle_beta   90.00
_cell.angle_gamma   90.00
#
_symmetry.space_group_name_H-M   'P 1'
#
loop_
_entity.id
_entity.type
_entity.pdbx_description
1 polymer ?
#
loop_
_entity_poly.entity_id
_entity_poly.type
_entity_poly.pdbx_seq_one_letter_code
_entity_poly.pdbx_strand_id
1 'polypeptide(L)'
;MAAVATVLLPSAMHRVSPSSLTRSLAFSIGDDGFRLRSPFNSRRVRDSSSGNSRIAVHCVSNTGTSRDKLFPLASTSTPCRTIHSGFKQSFPWRELSARFVATEAVANDAVGVPSLPQEEMPPRVYTWPYKKNPRVCILGGGFGGLYTALRLESLAWPDDKKPQVLLVDQAERFVFKPMLYEILSGEVDSWEIAPRFADLLSNTAVQFVQDRVKVLQPCDHLGINGSAKSDSAGTVLLQSGLLIEYDWICILITYSNLCSARLVLALGSETKLDVVPGSAEYALPFSTLEDALKLDSKLRQLERRNFSKGSPISVCIVGCGYAGVELAATVAERLQDRGVVRAINVESMICPTAPPGNREAALKVLTSRKVELLLGYFVRSIQKTSDSDSEKYILELQPAERGMQSQILETDLVLWTVGSKPLLSELEPREQPLELPLNARGQAETDETLRVKGHPRIFALGDSSSLRDLKGKILPPTAQVAFQQADFTGWNLWAAINDRPLLPFRFQNLGEMMTLGQSDAAVSPSFIDGLTLEGPIGHTARKIAYLIRLPTDEHRVKVGLSWLTKSAIQSIASVQDTLTKIVSGS
;
A
#
# COMPACT_ATOMS: atom_id res chain seq x y z
N MET A 1 -26.73 4.80 17.44
CA MET A 1 -25.62 5.18 16.53
C MET A 1 -24.32 5.53 17.25
N ALA A 2 -24.33 6.17 18.43
CA ALA A 2 -23.08 6.46 19.18
C ALA A 2 -22.34 5.20 19.71
N ALA A 3 -23.05 4.12 20.03
CA ALA A 3 -22.44 2.90 20.60
C ALA A 3 -21.62 2.05 19.61
N VAL A 4 -21.89 2.12 18.30
CA VAL A 4 -21.14 1.34 17.28
C VAL A 4 -19.81 2.02 16.95
N ALA A 5 -19.73 3.35 17.06
CA ALA A 5 -18.48 4.09 16.87
C ALA A 5 -17.46 3.82 17.99
N THR A 6 -17.92 3.68 19.24
CA THR A 6 -17.04 3.40 20.39
C THR A 6 -16.43 2.00 20.35
N VAL A 7 -17.10 1.04 19.71
CA VAL A 7 -16.63 -0.36 19.63
C VAL A 7 -15.63 -0.57 18.48
N LEU A 8 -15.70 0.20 17.39
CA LEU A 8 -14.77 0.09 16.26
C LEU A 8 -13.53 0.98 16.37
N LEU A 9 -13.43 1.77 17.43
CA LEU A 9 -12.27 2.60 17.76
C LEU A 9 -11.47 1.92 18.88
N PRO A 10 -10.37 1.20 18.61
CA PRO A 10 -9.31 1.16 19.60
C PRO A 10 -8.86 2.61 19.74
N SER A 11 -9.04 3.16 20.95
CA SER A 11 -8.73 4.52 21.39
C SER A 11 -7.94 5.32 20.37
N ALA A 12 -8.53 6.40 19.84
CA ALA A 12 -7.77 7.47 19.22
C ALA A 12 -6.58 7.75 20.15
N MET A 13 -5.37 7.36 19.73
CA MET A 13 -4.18 7.62 20.49
C MET A 13 -4.08 9.13 20.60
N HIS A 14 -4.39 9.65 21.78
CA HIS A 14 -4.01 10.99 22.15
C HIS A 14 -2.53 11.15 21.80
N ARG A 15 -2.24 12.12 20.93
CA ARG A 15 -0.88 12.62 20.73
C ARG A 15 -0.32 12.92 22.12
N VAL A 16 0.58 12.08 22.61
CA VAL A 16 1.31 12.36 23.84
C VAL A 16 2.24 13.53 23.53
N SER A 17 1.89 14.71 24.02
CA SER A 17 2.77 15.87 24.08
C SER A 17 3.99 15.52 24.95
N PRO A 18 5.23 15.72 24.50
CA PRO A 18 6.42 15.47 25.31
C PRO A 18 6.66 16.66 26.24
N SER A 19 5.80 16.85 27.24
CA SER A 19 5.98 17.91 28.23
C SER A 19 5.18 17.67 29.53
N SER A 20 5.37 16.53 30.20
CA SER A 20 5.08 16.39 31.64
C SER A 20 5.29 14.97 32.15
N LEU A 21 6.52 14.60 32.51
CA LEU A 21 6.74 13.53 33.48
C LEU A 21 7.97 13.87 34.34
N THR A 22 7.77 14.81 35.27
CA THR A 22 8.54 14.92 36.50
C THR A 22 7.55 15.14 37.63
N ARG A 23 7.20 14.07 38.34
CA ARG A 23 7.00 14.02 39.80
C ARG A 23 6.39 12.68 40.21
N SER A 24 7.19 11.96 40.99
CA SER A 24 6.85 11.22 42.21
C SER A 24 5.37 10.91 42.45
N LEU A 25 5.05 9.62 42.59
CA LEU A 25 3.99 9.12 43.46
C LEU A 25 4.39 7.73 43.97
N ALA A 26 4.89 7.73 45.20
CA ALA A 26 4.88 6.56 46.07
C ALA A 26 3.42 6.29 46.49
N PHE A 27 2.98 5.04 46.45
CA PHE A 27 1.82 4.58 47.20
C PHE A 27 2.16 3.26 47.90
N SER A 28 1.83 3.29 49.20
CA SER A 28 1.84 2.22 50.18
C SER A 28 0.58 1.35 50.05
N ILE A 29 0.47 0.34 50.92
CA ILE A 29 -0.58 -0.68 51.12
C ILE A 29 -0.24 -1.97 50.35
N GLY A 30 -0.15 -3.15 50.96
CA GLY A 30 -0.43 -3.58 52.32
C GLY A 30 -0.54 -5.10 52.28
N ASP A 31 -0.04 -5.75 53.33
CA ASP A 31 0.03 -7.20 53.50
C ASP A 31 -1.32 -7.92 53.31
N ASP A 32 -1.28 -9.08 52.68
CA ASP A 32 -2.04 -10.23 53.16
C ASP A 32 -1.31 -11.53 52.78
N GLY A 33 -0.87 -12.24 53.82
CA GLY A 33 -0.19 -13.51 53.72
C GLY A 33 -1.17 -14.69 53.76
N PHE A 34 -0.94 -15.68 52.92
CA PHE A 34 -1.37 -17.04 53.19
C PHE A 34 -0.24 -18.01 52.82
N ARG A 35 0.05 -18.90 53.78
CA ARG A 35 1.17 -19.83 53.82
C ARG A 35 0.66 -21.26 53.60
N LEU A 36 1.58 -22.16 53.20
CA LEU A 36 1.52 -23.64 53.14
C LEU A 36 0.93 -24.20 51.83
N ARG A 37 1.46 -25.23 51.15
CA ARG A 37 2.41 -26.30 51.49
C ARG A 37 3.06 -26.82 50.19
N SER A 38 4.32 -27.25 50.26
CA SER A 38 4.93 -28.17 49.28
C SER A 38 4.56 -29.63 49.60
N PRO A 39 4.75 -30.55 48.63
CA PRO A 39 5.88 -31.48 48.79
C PRO A 39 6.66 -31.81 47.50
N PHE A 40 7.97 -31.97 47.69
CA PHE A 40 8.92 -32.89 47.05
C PHE A 40 8.55 -33.58 45.72
N ASN A 41 9.44 -33.47 44.72
CA ASN A 41 10.33 -34.60 44.41
C ASN A 41 11.64 -34.18 43.71
N SER A 42 12.68 -34.95 44.02
CA SER A 42 14.10 -34.74 43.79
C SER A 42 14.59 -35.08 42.38
N ARG A 43 15.63 -34.38 41.92
CA ARG A 43 16.88 -35.02 41.40
C ARG A 43 18.03 -34.01 41.40
N ARG A 44 19.06 -34.32 42.21
CA ARG A 44 20.40 -33.71 42.18
C ARG A 44 21.21 -34.34 41.05
N VAL A 45 22.01 -33.52 40.37
CA VAL A 45 23.39 -33.86 40.00
C VAL A 45 24.25 -32.65 40.37
N ARG A 46 25.29 -32.90 41.17
CA ARG A 46 26.41 -32.00 41.53
C ARG A 46 27.37 -31.91 40.33
N ASP A 47 28.20 -30.91 40.10
CA ASP A 47 29.26 -30.34 40.95
C ASP A 47 29.67 -28.98 40.33
N SER A 48 29.84 -27.91 41.13
CA SER A 48 31.14 -27.32 41.55
C SER A 48 31.96 -26.74 40.36
N SER A 49 32.44 -25.50 40.35
CA SER A 49 33.09 -24.77 41.45
C SER A 49 33.28 -23.26 41.13
N SER A 50 33.14 -22.46 42.19
CA SER A 50 33.91 -21.26 42.59
C SER A 50 34.35 -20.19 41.58
N GLY A 51 33.99 -18.93 41.89
CA GLY A 51 34.71 -17.74 41.43
C GLY A 51 34.03 -16.43 41.84
N ASN A 52 34.30 -15.97 43.06
CA ASN A 52 33.62 -14.88 43.74
C ASN A 52 34.20 -13.50 43.36
N SER A 53 33.32 -12.50 43.27
CA SER A 53 33.49 -11.09 43.71
C SER A 53 34.51 -10.16 43.01
N ARG A 54 34.06 -8.98 42.52
CA ARG A 54 34.07 -7.71 43.27
C ARG A 54 33.65 -6.50 42.40
N ILE A 55 32.97 -5.59 43.09
CA ILE A 55 32.57 -4.24 42.73
C ILE A 55 33.81 -3.34 42.56
N ALA A 56 33.81 -2.47 41.55
CA ALA A 56 34.60 -1.24 41.56
C ALA A 56 33.82 -0.11 40.88
N VAL A 57 33.31 0.79 41.71
CA VAL A 57 32.84 2.13 41.35
C VAL A 57 34.08 2.99 41.17
N HIS A 58 34.22 3.65 40.02
CA HIS A 58 35.11 4.81 39.91
C HIS A 58 34.39 5.97 39.24
N CYS A 59 34.04 6.94 40.09
CA CYS A 59 33.72 8.30 39.72
C CYS A 59 35.06 9.04 39.56
N VAL A 60 35.27 9.73 38.44
CA VAL A 60 36.30 10.76 38.33
C VAL A 60 35.67 11.99 37.68
N SER A 61 35.42 12.98 38.54
CA SER A 61 35.26 14.39 38.20
C SER A 61 36.58 14.97 37.72
N ASN A 62 36.57 15.82 36.70
CA ASN A 62 37.58 16.87 36.61
C ASN A 62 36.99 18.15 36.02
N THR A 63 36.93 19.17 36.88
CA THR A 63 36.72 20.58 36.61
C THR A 63 38.03 21.21 36.14
N GLY A 64 37.99 22.11 35.16
CA GLY A 64 39.14 22.91 34.75
C GLY A 64 38.73 24.15 33.95
N THR A 65 38.83 25.30 34.59
CA THR A 65 38.46 26.66 34.15
C THR A 65 39.54 27.40 33.34
N SER A 66 39.06 28.24 32.41
CA SER A 66 39.54 29.58 31.99
C SER A 66 40.92 29.77 31.32
N ARG A 67 40.90 30.44 30.14
CA ARG A 67 41.62 31.72 29.94
C ARG A 67 41.18 32.49 28.68
N ASP A 68 40.89 33.76 28.91
CA ASP A 68 40.59 34.85 27.97
C ASP A 68 41.76 35.19 27.02
N LYS A 69 41.41 35.80 25.86
CA LYS A 69 42.16 36.92 25.25
C LYS A 69 41.30 37.67 24.21
N LEU A 70 41.18 38.98 24.39
CA LEU A 70 40.47 40.00 23.57
C LEU A 70 41.41 40.67 22.52
N PHE A 71 40.86 40.90 21.30
CA PHE A 71 40.94 42.08 20.38
C PHE A 71 42.29 42.63 19.82
N PRO A 72 42.34 43.38 18.66
CA PRO A 72 41.42 44.47 18.26
C PRO A 72 41.03 44.67 16.77
N LEU A 73 40.25 45.76 16.59
CA LEU A 73 39.42 46.34 15.51
C LEU A 73 40.11 46.91 14.24
N ALA A 74 39.32 47.03 13.16
CA ALA A 74 39.17 48.20 12.23
C ALA A 74 38.05 47.84 11.19
N SER A 75 36.86 48.46 11.08
CA SER A 75 36.39 49.84 10.73
C SER A 75 36.56 50.28 9.27
N THR A 76 35.42 50.45 8.55
CA THR A 76 35.04 51.49 7.53
C THR A 76 33.84 50.97 6.70
N SER A 77 32.59 51.39 6.94
CA SER A 77 31.85 52.58 6.43
C SER A 77 31.36 52.50 4.96
N THR A 78 30.06 52.15 4.79
CA THR A 78 28.94 52.79 4.01
C THR A 78 29.21 53.65 2.73
N PRO A 79 28.22 53.94 1.82
CA PRO A 79 26.76 53.95 2.03
C PRO A 79 25.83 53.42 0.90
N CYS A 80 24.56 53.36 1.29
CA CYS A 80 23.33 53.19 0.53
C CYS A 80 23.03 54.38 -0.42
N ARG A 81 22.29 54.14 -1.51
CA ARG A 81 21.51 55.18 -2.22
C ARG A 81 20.14 54.63 -2.66
N THR A 82 19.11 55.41 -2.37
CA THR A 82 17.69 55.24 -2.70
C THR A 82 17.25 56.46 -3.51
N ILE A 83 16.58 56.30 -4.66
CA ILE A 83 15.65 57.27 -5.33
C ILE A 83 14.73 56.41 -6.25
N HIS A 84 13.42 56.23 -6.01
CA HIS A 84 12.26 56.96 -6.60
C HIS A 84 12.31 57.05 -8.16
N SER A 85 11.28 56.84 -8.98
CA SER A 85 9.81 56.88 -8.89
C SER A 85 9.22 56.53 -10.27
N GLY A 86 7.95 56.06 -10.33
CA GLY A 86 7.00 56.51 -11.38
C GLY A 86 6.65 55.57 -12.55
N PHE A 87 5.45 54.96 -12.45
CA PHE A 87 4.40 54.80 -13.48
C PHE A 87 4.76 54.51 -14.96
N LYS A 88 4.28 53.36 -15.47
CA LYS A 88 3.24 53.28 -16.54
C LYS A 88 2.82 51.84 -16.85
N GLN A 89 1.52 51.70 -17.14
CA GLN A 89 0.82 50.49 -17.57
C GLN A 89 1.29 49.98 -18.93
N SER A 90 1.31 48.65 -19.10
CA SER A 90 0.91 47.97 -20.35
C SER A 90 0.92 46.44 -20.18
N PHE A 91 -0.24 45.80 -20.39
CA PHE A 91 -0.37 44.37 -20.72
C PHE A 91 0.41 44.05 -22.00
N PRO A 92 0.90 42.80 -22.17
CA PRO A 92 0.22 41.97 -23.15
C PRO A 92 0.13 40.47 -22.81
N TRP A 93 -0.98 39.90 -23.27
CA TRP A 93 -1.22 38.49 -23.52
C TRP A 93 -0.17 37.91 -24.47
N ARG A 94 0.30 36.68 -24.20
CA ARG A 94 0.79 35.77 -25.24
C ARG A 94 0.33 34.35 -24.98
N GLU A 95 -0.49 33.90 -25.92
CA GLU A 95 -0.78 32.53 -26.28
C GLU A 95 0.53 31.75 -26.49
N LEU A 96 0.61 30.54 -25.96
CA LEU A 96 1.54 29.52 -26.44
C LEU A 96 0.71 28.44 -27.10
N SER A 97 0.58 28.58 -28.42
CA SER A 97 0.09 27.59 -29.35
C SER A 97 0.90 26.30 -29.24
N ALA A 98 0.23 25.21 -28.88
CA ALA A 98 0.76 23.86 -28.96
C ALA A 98 1.04 23.50 -30.43
N ARG A 99 2.30 23.27 -30.77
CA ARG A 99 2.67 22.64 -32.04
C ARG A 99 2.56 21.13 -31.89
N PHE A 100 1.46 20.58 -32.41
CA PHE A 100 1.36 19.17 -32.75
C PHE A 100 2.24 18.90 -33.97
N VAL A 101 3.19 17.98 -33.85
CA VAL A 101 3.86 17.37 -35.01
C VAL A 101 3.36 15.94 -35.09
N ALA A 102 2.47 15.70 -36.04
CA ALA A 102 2.15 14.37 -36.52
C ALA A 102 3.26 13.95 -37.51
N THR A 103 3.81 12.76 -37.33
CA THR A 103 4.71 12.15 -38.32
C THR A 103 4.01 10.95 -38.95
N GLU A 104 3.70 11.09 -40.23
CA GLU A 104 3.24 10.01 -41.11
C GLU A 104 4.37 8.99 -41.32
N ALA A 105 3.99 7.70 -41.32
CA ALA A 105 4.87 6.61 -41.66
C ALA A 105 4.92 6.45 -43.19
N VAL A 106 6.11 6.59 -43.77
CA VAL A 106 6.41 6.17 -45.14
C VAL A 106 7.46 5.07 -45.06
N ALA A 107 7.10 3.89 -45.57
CA ALA A 107 8.00 2.77 -45.75
C ALA A 107 8.98 3.05 -46.89
N ASN A 108 10.25 2.68 -46.72
CA ASN A 108 11.11 2.29 -47.82
C ASN A 108 12.26 1.41 -47.33
N ASP A 109 12.51 0.37 -48.13
CA ASP A 109 13.47 -0.70 -47.93
C ASP A 109 14.94 -0.29 -48.14
N ALA A 110 15.79 -1.03 -47.41
CA ALA A 110 17.17 -1.44 -47.71
C ALA A 110 18.24 -0.36 -48.00
N VAL A 111 19.26 -0.30 -47.12
CA VAL A 111 20.65 -0.74 -47.36
C VAL A 111 21.46 -0.48 -46.08
N GLY A 112 22.20 -1.49 -45.63
CA GLY A 112 22.93 -1.50 -44.35
C GLY A 112 24.01 -0.42 -44.27
N VAL A 113 23.88 0.44 -43.26
CA VAL A 113 24.93 1.30 -42.73
C VAL A 113 25.27 0.77 -41.33
N PRO A 114 26.56 0.58 -40.97
CA PRO A 114 26.90 0.16 -39.62
C PRO A 114 26.40 1.22 -38.63
N SER A 115 25.52 0.82 -37.71
CA SER A 115 25.03 1.69 -36.64
C SER A 115 26.22 2.13 -35.79
N LEU A 116 26.52 3.43 -35.81
CA LEU A 116 27.36 4.06 -34.80
C LEU A 116 26.77 3.69 -33.42
N PRO A 117 27.60 3.42 -32.39
CA PRO A 117 27.09 3.22 -31.04
C PRO A 117 26.22 4.43 -30.70
N GLN A 118 24.96 4.21 -30.30
CA GLN A 118 24.21 5.26 -29.63
C GLN A 118 25.09 5.74 -28.48
N GLU A 119 25.56 6.98 -28.55
CA GLU A 119 26.15 7.63 -27.39
C GLU A 119 25.09 7.57 -26.28
N GLU A 120 25.28 6.65 -25.32
CA GLU A 120 24.48 6.62 -24.12
C GLU A 120 24.68 7.97 -23.44
N MET A 121 23.70 8.87 -23.59
CA MET A 121 23.67 10.11 -22.84
C MET A 121 23.84 9.74 -21.36
N PRO A 122 24.77 10.38 -20.63
CA PRO A 122 25.00 10.04 -19.24
C PRO A 122 23.67 10.12 -18.47
N PRO A 123 23.40 9.16 -17.57
CA PRO A 123 22.12 9.09 -16.89
C PRO A 123 21.84 10.41 -16.18
N ARG A 124 20.62 10.93 -16.35
CA ARG A 124 20.21 12.15 -15.65
C ARG A 124 20.16 11.82 -14.17
N VAL A 125 21.01 12.42 -13.35
CA VAL A 125 21.03 12.17 -11.91
C VAL A 125 20.03 13.10 -11.21
N TYR A 126 19.15 12.53 -10.41
CA TYR A 126 18.23 13.29 -9.59
C TYR A 126 18.99 14.15 -8.57
N THR A 127 18.75 15.45 -8.59
CA THR A 127 19.43 16.41 -7.71
C THR A 127 18.58 16.71 -6.49
N TRP A 128 19.04 16.26 -5.32
CA TRP A 128 18.43 16.57 -4.03
C TRP A 128 18.54 18.08 -3.71
N PRO A 129 17.45 18.79 -3.40
CA PRO A 129 17.45 20.24 -3.16
C PRO A 129 18.44 20.71 -2.08
N TYR A 130 18.50 20.01 -0.95
CA TYR A 130 19.28 20.38 0.23
C TYR A 130 20.37 19.33 0.50
N LYS A 131 21.62 19.66 0.21
CA LYS A 131 22.72 18.68 0.30
C LYS A 131 22.99 18.12 1.70
N LYS A 132 22.68 18.90 2.75
CA LYS A 132 22.96 18.57 4.16
C LYS A 132 21.85 17.78 4.85
N ASN A 133 20.63 17.79 4.29
CA ASN A 133 19.50 17.13 4.91
C ASN A 133 19.53 15.63 4.61
N PRO A 134 19.09 14.77 5.54
CA PRO A 134 18.88 13.36 5.26
C PRO A 134 17.96 13.16 4.05
N ARG A 135 18.17 12.07 3.31
CA ARG A 135 17.40 11.76 2.09
C ARG A 135 16.62 10.47 2.33
N VAL A 136 15.35 10.43 1.94
CA VAL A 136 14.53 9.21 2.02
C VAL A 136 13.91 8.99 0.67
N CYS A 137 14.24 7.87 0.03
CA CYS A 137 13.62 7.45 -1.23
C CYS A 137 12.60 6.36 -0.93
N ILE A 138 11.36 6.56 -1.33
CA ILE A 138 10.25 5.64 -1.14
C ILE A 138 9.80 5.16 -2.52
N LEU A 139 9.90 3.85 -2.75
CA LEU A 139 9.50 3.21 -3.99
C LEU A 139 8.13 2.55 -3.81
N GLY A 140 7.11 3.08 -4.47
CA GLY A 140 5.71 2.65 -4.39
C GLY A 140 4.87 3.51 -3.44
N GLY A 141 3.87 4.19 -3.98
CA GLY A 141 2.89 5.06 -3.32
C GLY A 141 1.60 4.37 -2.88
N GLY A 142 1.62 3.05 -2.67
CA GLY A 142 0.50 2.31 -2.08
C GLY A 142 0.30 2.56 -0.58
N PHE A 143 -0.43 1.66 0.10
CA PHE A 143 -0.67 1.72 1.56
C PHE A 143 0.62 1.78 2.39
N GLY A 144 1.70 1.14 1.94
CA GLY A 144 2.99 1.21 2.62
C GLY A 144 3.67 2.56 2.44
N GLY A 145 3.99 2.93 1.20
CA GLY A 145 4.86 4.07 0.95
C GLY A 145 4.22 5.44 1.14
N LEU A 146 2.96 5.64 0.68
CA LEU A 146 2.29 6.93 0.88
C LEU A 146 2.11 7.25 2.38
N TYR A 147 1.64 6.28 3.16
CA TYR A 147 1.48 6.48 4.60
C TYR A 147 2.81 6.61 5.34
N THR A 148 3.89 5.98 4.84
CA THR A 148 5.24 6.22 5.36
C THR A 148 5.67 7.67 5.10
N ALA A 149 5.44 8.18 3.89
CA ALA A 149 5.76 9.56 3.52
C ALA A 149 4.99 10.58 4.38
N LEU A 150 3.66 10.40 4.49
CA LEU A 150 2.80 11.24 5.33
C LEU A 150 3.18 11.14 6.81
N ARG A 151 3.59 9.96 7.27
CA ARG A 151 4.05 9.77 8.64
C ARG A 151 5.31 10.58 8.90
N LEU A 152 6.32 10.49 8.04
CA LEU A 152 7.55 11.28 8.15
C LEU A 152 7.28 12.78 8.20
N GLU A 153 6.37 13.27 7.37
CA GLU A 153 5.98 14.69 7.37
C GLU A 153 5.31 15.10 8.69
N SER A 154 4.51 14.22 9.28
CA SER A 154 3.79 14.50 10.54
C SER A 154 4.67 14.54 11.80
N LEU A 155 5.90 14.02 11.72
CA LEU A 155 6.81 13.92 12.86
C LEU A 155 7.53 15.24 13.12
N ALA A 156 7.84 15.51 14.39
CA ALA A 156 8.68 16.63 14.77
C ALA A 156 10.16 16.28 14.52
N TRP A 157 10.90 17.19 13.89
CA TRP A 157 12.30 17.01 13.54
C TRP A 157 13.16 18.12 14.16
N PRO A 158 14.38 17.80 14.61
CA PRO A 158 15.43 18.79 14.80
C PRO A 158 15.73 19.50 13.47
N ASP A 159 16.09 20.79 13.52
CA ASP A 159 16.22 21.68 12.35
C ASP A 159 17.12 21.13 11.23
N ASP A 160 18.17 20.38 11.57
CA ASP A 160 19.14 19.79 10.65
C ASP A 160 18.84 18.34 10.23
N LYS A 161 17.84 17.72 10.87
CA LYS A 161 17.54 16.28 10.69
C LYS A 161 16.25 16.02 9.91
N LYS A 162 15.46 17.03 9.58
CA LYS A 162 14.25 16.83 8.74
C LYS A 162 14.66 16.29 7.36
N PRO A 163 14.22 15.07 6.99
CA PRO A 163 14.61 14.47 5.73
C PRO A 163 13.89 15.12 4.55
N GLN A 164 14.56 15.11 3.40
CA GLN A 164 13.92 15.25 2.10
C GLN A 164 13.36 13.91 1.70
N VAL A 165 12.06 13.86 1.41
CA VAL A 165 11.37 12.63 1.04
C VAL A 165 11.04 12.69 -0.45
N LEU A 166 11.50 11.69 -1.19
CA LEU A 166 11.15 11.45 -2.58
C LEU A 166 10.27 10.20 -2.66
N LEU A 167 9.02 10.36 -3.09
CA LEU A 167 8.11 9.27 -3.39
C LEU A 167 8.10 9.02 -4.90
N VAL A 168 8.42 7.79 -5.30
CA VAL A 168 8.38 7.34 -6.69
C VAL A 168 7.27 6.32 -6.86
N ASP A 169 6.35 6.55 -7.79
CA ASP A 169 5.35 5.56 -8.19
C ASP A 169 5.06 5.68 -9.68
N GLN A 170 4.75 4.56 -10.34
CA GLN A 170 4.40 4.53 -11.75
C GLN A 170 3.03 5.16 -12.05
N ALA A 171 2.11 5.10 -11.08
CA ALA A 171 0.77 5.66 -11.17
C ALA A 171 0.76 7.12 -10.70
N GLU A 172 -0.08 7.93 -11.33
CA GLU A 172 -0.33 9.33 -10.91
C GLU A 172 -1.18 9.41 -9.62
N ARG A 173 -1.86 8.31 -9.27
CA ARG A 173 -2.91 8.28 -8.25
C ARG A 173 -2.63 7.21 -7.21
N PHE A 174 -2.89 7.57 -5.95
CA PHE A 174 -3.10 6.58 -4.91
C PHE A 174 -4.39 5.81 -5.22
N VAL A 175 -4.50 4.54 -4.80
CA VAL A 175 -5.73 3.76 -4.94
C VAL A 175 -6.06 3.10 -3.61
N PHE A 176 -7.18 3.49 -3.02
CA PHE A 176 -7.76 2.85 -1.85
C PHE A 176 -8.45 1.55 -2.27
N LYS A 177 -7.63 0.52 -2.54
CA LYS A 177 -8.04 -0.78 -3.11
C LYS A 177 -9.30 -1.41 -2.48
N PRO A 178 -9.52 -1.36 -1.15
CA PRO A 178 -10.70 -1.97 -0.53
C PRO A 178 -12.05 -1.37 -0.96
N MET A 179 -12.04 -0.24 -1.67
CA MET A 179 -13.24 0.41 -2.21
C MET A 179 -13.31 0.41 -3.75
N LEU A 180 -12.48 -0.38 -4.45
CA LEU A 180 -12.48 -0.41 -5.92
C LEU A 180 -13.80 -0.94 -6.51
N TYR A 181 -14.49 -1.84 -5.81
CA TYR A 181 -15.73 -2.46 -6.28
C TYR A 181 -16.88 -1.45 -6.38
N GLU A 182 -16.85 -0.44 -5.52
CA GLU A 182 -17.86 0.61 -5.41
C GLU A 182 -17.87 1.55 -6.62
N ILE A 183 -16.82 1.52 -7.45
CA ILE A 183 -16.84 2.16 -8.77
C ILE A 183 -17.86 1.46 -9.67
N LEU A 184 -17.93 0.13 -9.61
CA LEU A 184 -18.81 -0.67 -10.47
C LEU A 184 -20.29 -0.50 -10.10
N SER A 185 -20.57 -0.24 -8.82
CA SER A 185 -21.91 0.05 -8.30
C SER A 185 -22.29 1.54 -8.39
N GLY A 186 -21.33 2.43 -8.71
CA GLY A 186 -21.54 3.88 -8.78
C GLY A 186 -21.73 4.55 -7.41
N GLU A 187 -21.36 3.87 -6.32
CA GLU A 187 -21.44 4.44 -4.96
C GLU A 187 -20.37 5.48 -4.70
N VAL A 188 -19.21 5.31 -5.34
CA VAL A 188 -18.08 6.22 -5.21
C VAL A 188 -17.61 6.70 -6.56
N ASP A 189 -17.09 7.92 -6.57
CA ASP A 189 -16.39 8.46 -7.72
C ASP A 189 -14.90 8.14 -7.63
N SER A 190 -14.24 8.05 -8.78
CA SER A 190 -12.80 7.73 -8.85
C SER A 190 -11.93 8.68 -8.01
N TRP A 191 -12.30 9.96 -7.86
CA TRP A 191 -11.51 10.90 -7.06
C TRP A 191 -11.58 10.61 -5.56
N GLU A 192 -12.67 10.00 -5.07
CA GLU A 192 -12.88 9.72 -3.65
C GLU A 192 -11.94 8.60 -3.16
N ILE A 193 -11.74 7.58 -3.98
CA ILE A 193 -10.91 6.42 -3.64
C ILE A 193 -9.55 6.42 -4.34
N ALA A 194 -9.40 7.20 -5.41
CA ALA A 194 -8.15 7.31 -6.18
C ALA A 194 -7.72 8.77 -6.45
N PRO A 195 -7.45 9.55 -5.39
CA PRO A 195 -6.94 10.91 -5.51
C PRO A 195 -5.52 10.94 -6.12
N ARG A 196 -5.16 12.06 -6.76
CA ARG A 196 -3.81 12.25 -7.30
C ARG A 196 -2.80 12.42 -6.17
N PHE A 197 -1.58 11.93 -6.37
CA PHE A 197 -0.49 12.19 -5.42
C PHE A 197 -0.21 13.68 -5.27
N ALA A 198 -0.30 14.46 -6.36
CA ALA A 198 -0.14 15.91 -6.32
C ALA A 198 -1.14 16.59 -5.37
N ASP A 199 -2.40 16.14 -5.35
CA ASP A 199 -3.43 16.70 -4.46
C ASP A 199 -3.15 16.33 -3.00
N LEU A 200 -2.83 15.05 -2.75
CA LEU A 200 -2.56 14.54 -1.41
C LEU A 200 -1.30 15.14 -0.76
N LEU A 201 -0.29 15.43 -1.57
CA LEU A 201 1.03 15.90 -1.10
C LEU A 201 1.20 17.42 -1.20
N SER A 202 0.20 18.14 -1.73
CA SER A 202 0.23 19.60 -1.94
C SER A 202 0.63 20.42 -0.71
N ASN A 203 0.26 19.96 0.48
CA ASN A 203 0.53 20.61 1.76
C ASN A 203 1.73 19.98 2.52
N THR A 204 2.60 19.26 1.82
CA THR A 204 3.75 18.54 2.41
C THR A 204 5.06 18.93 1.73
N ALA A 205 6.20 18.62 2.35
CA ALA A 205 7.51 18.77 1.70
C ALA A 205 7.92 17.55 0.85
N VAL A 206 7.05 16.54 0.73
CA VAL A 206 7.30 15.31 -0.01
C VAL A 206 7.30 15.61 -1.50
N GLN A 207 8.39 15.22 -2.18
CA GLN A 207 8.48 15.31 -3.62
C GLN A 207 7.93 14.03 -4.25
N PHE A 208 7.14 14.18 -5.31
CA PHE A 208 6.58 13.06 -6.05
C PHE A 208 7.19 13.01 -7.46
N VAL A 209 7.61 11.81 -7.86
CA VAL A 209 8.05 11.51 -9.23
C VAL A 209 7.19 10.37 -9.76
N GLN A 210 6.45 10.65 -10.83
CA GLN A 210 5.69 9.64 -11.54
C GLN A 210 6.62 8.88 -12.51
N ASP A 211 7.13 7.73 -12.08
CA ASP A 211 8.00 6.88 -12.90
C ASP A 211 8.02 5.44 -12.38
N ARG A 212 8.41 4.49 -13.23
CA ARG A 212 8.57 3.07 -12.85
C ARG A 212 10.02 2.80 -12.47
N VAL A 213 10.22 2.04 -11.40
CA VAL A 213 11.55 1.54 -11.03
C VAL A 213 11.98 0.48 -12.04
N LYS A 214 13.15 0.67 -12.66
CA LYS A 214 13.70 -0.25 -13.66
C LYS A 214 14.78 -1.14 -13.06
N VAL A 215 15.73 -0.55 -12.35
CA VAL A 215 16.83 -1.29 -11.71
C VAL A 215 17.06 -0.74 -10.30
N LEU A 216 17.28 -1.63 -9.34
CA LEU A 216 17.71 -1.33 -7.99
C LEU A 216 19.09 -1.96 -7.77
N GLN A 217 20.05 -1.15 -7.31
CA GLN A 217 21.37 -1.63 -6.90
C GLN A 217 21.59 -1.21 -5.44
N PRO A 218 21.41 -2.15 -4.49
CA PRO A 218 21.84 -1.95 -3.11
C PRO A 218 23.35 -1.72 -3.03
N CYS A 219 23.81 -1.07 -1.95
CA CYS A 219 25.23 -0.88 -1.68
C CYS A 219 25.60 -1.14 -0.21
N ASP A 220 24.60 -1.42 0.63
CA ASP A 220 24.70 -1.46 2.08
C ASP A 220 24.77 -2.89 2.65
N HIS A 221 25.03 -3.89 1.79
CA HIS A 221 25.08 -5.28 2.19
C HIS A 221 26.20 -5.54 3.22
N LEU A 222 25.81 -5.91 4.44
CA LEU A 222 26.72 -6.44 5.46
C LEU A 222 26.98 -7.92 5.16
N GLY A 223 28.01 -8.20 4.36
CA GLY A 223 28.42 -9.58 4.09
C GLY A 223 28.73 -10.37 5.38
N ILE A 224 28.63 -11.71 5.31
CA ILE A 224 28.87 -12.65 6.43
C ILE A 224 30.25 -12.47 7.10
N ASN A 225 31.19 -11.78 6.44
CA ASN A 225 32.55 -11.52 6.94
C ASN A 225 32.85 -10.05 7.30
N GLY A 226 31.86 -9.22 7.62
CA GLY A 226 32.06 -8.00 8.42
C GLY A 226 33.04 -6.93 7.90
N SER A 227 33.52 -6.98 6.65
CA SER A 227 34.34 -5.91 6.07
C SER A 227 33.42 -4.80 5.54
N ALA A 228 33.19 -3.81 6.39
CA ALA A 228 32.35 -2.65 6.13
C ALA A 228 33.00 -1.61 5.21
N LYS A 229 32.11 -0.84 4.54
CA LYS A 229 32.29 0.39 3.74
C LYS A 229 32.46 0.18 2.22
N SER A 230 31.32 0.01 1.55
CA SER A 230 31.19 0.59 0.21
C SER A 230 31.02 2.10 0.37
N ASP A 231 31.89 2.89 -0.24
CA ASP A 231 31.81 4.35 -0.31
C ASP A 231 30.76 4.82 -1.35
N SER A 232 30.12 3.89 -2.06
CA SER A 232 29.11 4.17 -3.08
C SER A 232 27.72 4.31 -2.47
N ALA A 233 27.00 5.37 -2.85
CA ALA A 233 25.56 5.47 -2.69
C ALA A 233 24.87 4.27 -3.38
N GLY A 234 23.77 3.80 -2.82
CA GLY A 234 22.90 2.85 -3.51
C GLY A 234 22.14 3.58 -4.59
N THR A 235 21.78 2.90 -5.67
CA THR A 235 21.15 3.55 -6.82
C THR A 235 19.83 2.92 -7.19
N VAL A 236 18.92 3.77 -7.66
CA VAL A 236 17.64 3.38 -8.27
C VAL A 236 17.60 4.01 -9.64
N LEU A 237 17.60 3.18 -10.69
CA LEU A 237 17.39 3.63 -12.06
C LEU A 237 15.90 3.53 -12.38
N LEU A 238 15.32 4.65 -12.81
CA LEU A 238 13.94 4.69 -13.27
C LEU A 238 13.83 4.42 -14.77
N GLN A 239 12.62 4.11 -15.22
CA GLN A 239 12.33 3.80 -16.62
C GLN A 239 12.63 4.99 -17.54
N SER A 240 12.48 6.22 -17.07
CA SER A 240 12.87 7.44 -17.82
C SER A 240 14.38 7.62 -18.01
N GLY A 241 15.21 6.81 -17.35
CA GLY A 241 16.66 7.00 -17.29
C GLY A 241 17.12 7.95 -16.18
N LEU A 242 16.21 8.43 -15.32
CA LEU A 242 16.55 9.17 -14.11
C LEU A 242 17.21 8.24 -13.09
N LEU A 243 18.43 8.56 -12.68
CA LEU A 243 19.18 7.85 -11.65
C LEU A 243 19.00 8.55 -10.31
N ILE A 244 18.44 7.86 -9.33
CA ILE A 244 18.30 8.35 -7.96
C ILE A 244 19.37 7.67 -7.11
N GLU A 245 20.31 8.47 -6.64
CA GLU A 245 21.24 8.03 -5.60
C GLU A 245 20.60 8.26 -4.24
N TYR A 246 20.48 7.17 -3.49
CA TYR A 246 20.21 7.22 -2.06
C TYR A 246 21.51 6.89 -1.35
N ASP A 247 21.84 7.72 -0.36
CA ASP A 247 22.93 7.58 0.60
C ASP A 247 24.19 8.31 0.17
N TRP A 248 24.26 9.61 0.47
CA TRP A 248 25.43 10.40 0.14
C TRP A 248 26.24 10.67 1.41
N ILE A 249 27.39 9.99 1.55
CA ILE A 249 28.42 10.36 2.51
C ILE A 249 28.97 11.74 2.13
N CYS A 250 28.75 12.74 2.98
CA CYS A 250 29.42 14.03 2.84
C CYS A 250 30.85 13.84 3.35
N ILE A 251 31.80 13.58 2.43
CA ILE A 251 33.24 13.59 2.72
C ILE A 251 33.66 15.06 2.92
N LEU A 252 33.32 15.64 4.07
CA LEU A 252 34.06 16.76 4.63
C LEU A 252 34.37 16.41 6.08
N ILE A 253 35.63 16.03 6.24
CA ILE A 253 36.34 15.77 7.49
C ILE A 253 36.04 16.92 8.46
N THR A 254 35.34 16.62 9.57
CA THR A 254 35.63 17.02 10.97
C THR A 254 34.38 16.70 11.82
N TYR A 255 34.43 15.60 12.57
CA TYR A 255 33.52 15.23 13.68
C TYR A 255 31.99 15.43 13.49
N SER A 256 31.36 14.76 12.52
CA SER A 256 29.96 14.33 12.63
C SER A 256 29.59 13.36 11.50
N ASN A 257 29.32 12.09 11.84
CA ASN A 257 28.72 11.11 10.92
C ASN A 257 27.26 11.49 10.62
N LEU A 258 27.01 12.34 9.63
CA LEU A 258 25.65 12.67 9.20
C LEU A 258 25.56 12.69 7.68
N CYS A 259 24.86 11.70 7.11
CA CYS A 259 23.96 11.80 5.93
C CYS A 259 23.56 10.39 5.45
N SER A 260 23.02 9.54 6.33
CA SER A 260 22.52 8.24 5.86
C SER A 260 21.19 8.43 5.16
N ALA A 261 21.14 8.29 3.84
CA ALA A 261 19.83 8.17 3.18
C ALA A 261 19.25 6.78 3.43
N ARG A 262 17.93 6.65 3.35
CA ARG A 262 17.23 5.38 3.55
C ARG A 262 16.31 5.10 2.36
N LEU A 263 16.30 3.85 1.96
CA LEU A 263 15.42 3.34 0.92
C LEU A 263 14.23 2.63 1.57
N VAL A 264 13.03 2.86 1.05
CA VAL A 264 11.80 2.18 1.46
C VAL A 264 11.22 1.46 0.25
N LEU A 265 11.13 0.13 0.33
CA LEU A 265 10.56 -0.74 -0.68
C LEU A 265 9.09 -1.03 -0.35
N ALA A 266 8.17 -0.38 -1.08
CA ALA A 266 6.72 -0.48 -0.90
C ALA A 266 5.98 -0.62 -2.25
N LEU A 267 6.62 -1.27 -3.23
CA LEU A 267 6.13 -1.44 -4.61
C LEU A 267 4.88 -2.32 -4.72
N GLY A 268 4.57 -3.09 -3.67
CA GLY A 268 3.41 -3.97 -3.63
C GLY A 268 3.59 -5.21 -4.49
N SER A 269 2.49 -5.62 -5.11
CA SER A 269 2.38 -6.80 -5.98
C SER A 269 1.45 -6.51 -7.16
N GLU A 270 1.66 -7.24 -8.26
CA GLU A 270 0.81 -7.23 -9.46
C GLU A 270 0.03 -8.56 -9.59
N THR A 271 -1.08 -8.54 -10.33
CA THR A 271 -1.86 -9.75 -10.59
C THR A 271 -1.09 -10.69 -11.51
N LYS A 272 -0.98 -11.96 -11.14
CA LYS A 272 -0.30 -12.95 -11.98
C LYS A 272 -1.27 -13.46 -13.06
N LEU A 273 -1.13 -12.95 -14.29
CA LEU A 273 -1.99 -13.30 -15.42
C LEU A 273 -1.42 -14.41 -16.31
N ASP A 274 -0.15 -14.76 -16.18
CA ASP A 274 0.55 -15.80 -16.95
C ASP A 274 0.50 -17.17 -16.24
N VAL A 275 -0.64 -17.51 -15.62
CA VAL A 275 -0.81 -18.76 -14.85
C VAL A 275 -1.29 -19.90 -15.75
N VAL A 276 -2.20 -19.61 -16.68
CA VAL A 276 -2.78 -20.61 -17.59
C VAL A 276 -2.77 -20.08 -19.03
N PRO A 277 -2.72 -20.96 -20.04
CA PRO A 277 -2.84 -20.54 -21.43
C PRO A 277 -4.08 -19.67 -21.67
N GLY A 278 -3.88 -18.49 -22.25
CA GLY A 278 -4.91 -17.51 -22.57
C GLY A 278 -5.37 -16.59 -21.43
N SER A 279 -4.96 -16.79 -20.17
CA SER A 279 -5.39 -15.87 -19.09
C SER A 279 -4.83 -14.46 -19.23
N ALA A 280 -3.61 -14.29 -19.74
CA ALA A 280 -3.03 -12.97 -19.98
C ALA A 280 -3.68 -12.22 -21.15
N GLU A 281 -4.25 -12.94 -22.11
CA GLU A 281 -4.83 -12.37 -23.33
C GLU A 281 -6.33 -12.09 -23.17
N TYR A 282 -7.05 -12.96 -22.46
CA TYR A 282 -8.51 -12.99 -22.48
C TYR A 282 -9.16 -12.70 -21.12
N ALA A 283 -8.41 -12.72 -20.02
CA ALA A 283 -8.96 -12.38 -18.70
C ALA A 283 -8.64 -10.93 -18.31
N LEU A 284 -9.57 -10.31 -17.59
CA LEU A 284 -9.35 -9.00 -16.99
C LEU A 284 -8.94 -9.15 -15.52
N PRO A 285 -7.78 -8.61 -15.10
CA PRO A 285 -7.46 -8.49 -13.68
C PRO A 285 -8.42 -7.50 -13.00
N PHE A 286 -8.40 -7.48 -11.66
CA PHE A 286 -9.12 -6.47 -10.87
C PHE A 286 -8.29 -6.04 -9.65
N SER A 287 -7.29 -5.20 -9.89
CA SER A 287 -6.31 -4.79 -8.87
C SER A 287 -5.95 -3.31 -8.89
N THR A 288 -6.24 -2.62 -10.00
CA THR A 288 -5.94 -1.20 -10.22
C THR A 288 -7.22 -0.40 -10.52
N LEU A 289 -7.11 0.93 -10.49
CA LEU A 289 -8.20 1.81 -10.95
C LEU A 289 -8.52 1.59 -12.44
N GLU A 290 -7.49 1.39 -13.27
CA GLU A 290 -7.66 1.16 -14.70
C GLU A 290 -8.44 -0.14 -14.96
N ASP A 291 -8.14 -1.20 -14.19
CA ASP A 291 -8.89 -2.46 -14.24
C ASP A 291 -10.38 -2.24 -13.95
N ALA A 292 -10.69 -1.46 -12.90
CA ALA A 292 -12.07 -1.18 -12.51
C ALA A 292 -12.83 -0.37 -13.57
N LEU A 293 -12.19 0.64 -14.16
CA LEU A 293 -12.77 1.45 -15.24
C LEU A 293 -12.94 0.64 -16.53
N LYS A 294 -11.97 -0.23 -16.85
CA LYS A 294 -12.04 -1.14 -18.00
C LYS A 294 -13.19 -2.13 -17.83
N LEU A 295 -13.36 -2.69 -16.63
CA LEU A 295 -14.47 -3.56 -16.30
C LEU A 295 -15.81 -2.83 -16.40
N ASP A 296 -15.95 -1.64 -15.82
CA ASP A 296 -17.17 -0.84 -15.92
C ASP A 296 -17.54 -0.58 -17.39
N SER A 297 -16.56 -0.17 -18.21
CA SER A 297 -16.75 0.06 -19.64
C SER A 297 -17.19 -1.20 -20.39
N LYS A 298 -16.54 -2.35 -20.15
CA LYS A 298 -16.90 -3.64 -20.76
C LYS A 298 -18.32 -4.08 -20.35
N LEU A 299 -18.68 -3.95 -19.07
CA LEU A 299 -20.04 -4.23 -18.61
C LEU A 299 -21.07 -3.31 -19.30
N ARG A 300 -20.82 -2.00 -19.38
CA ARG A 300 -21.71 -1.06 -20.10
C ARG A 300 -21.89 -1.43 -21.57
N GLN A 301 -20.82 -1.87 -22.24
CA GLN A 301 -20.89 -2.31 -23.63
C GLN A 301 -21.76 -3.57 -23.78
N LEU A 302 -21.58 -4.56 -22.91
CA LEU A 302 -22.39 -5.78 -22.89
C LEU A 302 -23.86 -5.47 -22.57
N GLU A 303 -24.12 -4.60 -21.59
CA GLU A 303 -25.46 -4.13 -21.23
C GLU A 303 -26.17 -3.48 -22.43
N ARG A 304 -25.49 -2.62 -23.18
CA ARG A 304 -26.05 -1.97 -24.38
C ARG A 304 -26.27 -2.97 -25.53
N ARG A 305 -25.31 -3.86 -25.78
CA ARG A 305 -25.38 -4.85 -26.87
C ARG A 305 -26.50 -5.86 -26.65
N ASN A 306 -26.68 -6.32 -25.42
CA ASN A 306 -27.64 -7.38 -25.09
C ASN A 306 -29.04 -6.83 -24.80
N PHE A 307 -29.18 -5.51 -24.55
CA PHE A 307 -30.49 -4.86 -24.40
C PHE A 307 -31.44 -5.15 -25.57
N SER A 308 -30.93 -5.15 -26.80
CA SER A 308 -31.73 -5.42 -28.01
C SER A 308 -31.92 -6.90 -28.32
N LYS A 309 -31.03 -7.78 -27.83
CA LYS A 309 -31.04 -9.23 -28.13
C LYS A 309 -31.78 -10.07 -27.09
N GLY A 310 -31.95 -9.56 -25.87
CA GLY A 310 -32.55 -10.30 -24.75
C GLY A 310 -31.71 -11.48 -24.23
N SER A 311 -30.49 -11.68 -24.75
CA SER A 311 -29.58 -12.73 -24.27
C SER A 311 -28.93 -12.33 -22.95
N PRO A 312 -28.89 -13.22 -21.94
CA PRO A 312 -28.26 -12.91 -20.66
C PRO A 312 -26.75 -12.72 -20.83
N ILE A 313 -26.19 -11.76 -20.09
CA ILE A 313 -24.74 -11.51 -20.03
C ILE A 313 -24.10 -12.55 -19.12
N SER A 314 -23.14 -13.33 -19.62
CA SER A 314 -22.43 -14.37 -18.86
C SER A 314 -21.07 -13.86 -18.39
N VAL A 315 -20.84 -13.81 -17.08
CA VAL A 315 -19.56 -13.39 -16.48
C VAL A 315 -18.98 -14.51 -15.62
N CYS A 316 -17.74 -14.91 -15.90
CA CYS A 316 -16.98 -15.84 -15.08
C CYS A 316 -15.94 -15.10 -14.23
N ILE A 317 -15.89 -15.41 -12.94
CA ILE A 317 -14.90 -14.88 -11.99
C ILE A 317 -14.05 -16.04 -11.52
N VAL A 318 -12.75 -15.98 -11.80
CA VAL A 318 -11.79 -17.00 -11.42
C VAL A 318 -11.11 -16.58 -10.12
N GLY A 319 -11.23 -17.44 -9.10
CA GLY A 319 -10.78 -17.22 -7.73
C GLY A 319 -11.94 -16.81 -6.82
N CYS A 320 -12.12 -17.51 -5.71
CA CYS A 320 -13.11 -17.16 -4.67
C CYS A 320 -12.43 -16.79 -3.33
N GLY A 321 -11.31 -16.06 -3.40
CA GLY A 321 -10.82 -15.29 -2.26
C GLY A 321 -11.66 -14.02 -2.06
N TYR A 322 -11.20 -13.13 -1.18
CA TYR A 322 -11.86 -11.85 -0.89
C TYR A 322 -12.26 -11.10 -2.17
N ALA A 323 -11.30 -10.83 -3.05
CA ALA A 323 -11.55 -10.03 -4.24
C ALA A 323 -12.56 -10.67 -5.20
N GLY A 324 -12.47 -11.97 -5.43
CA GLY A 324 -13.41 -12.67 -6.29
C GLY A 324 -14.83 -12.70 -5.73
N VAL A 325 -14.99 -12.87 -4.42
CA VAL A 325 -16.30 -12.86 -3.75
C VAL A 325 -16.93 -11.47 -3.76
N GLU A 326 -16.17 -10.43 -3.43
CA GLU A 326 -16.64 -9.03 -3.47
C GLU A 326 -17.06 -8.64 -4.90
N LEU A 327 -16.26 -9.05 -5.90
CA LEU A 327 -16.54 -8.80 -7.31
C LEU A 327 -17.77 -9.58 -7.79
N ALA A 328 -17.93 -10.84 -7.39
CA ALA A 328 -19.08 -11.67 -7.74
C ALA A 328 -20.38 -11.09 -7.19
N ALA A 329 -20.38 -10.68 -5.92
CA ALA A 329 -21.54 -10.03 -5.31
C ALA A 329 -21.90 -8.73 -6.04
N THR A 330 -20.91 -7.88 -6.34
CA THR A 330 -21.10 -6.57 -6.98
C THR A 330 -21.58 -6.71 -8.44
N VAL A 331 -20.97 -7.59 -9.23
CA VAL A 331 -21.36 -7.81 -10.62
C VAL A 331 -22.74 -8.46 -10.71
N ALA A 332 -23.05 -9.42 -9.84
CA ALA A 332 -24.36 -10.06 -9.82
C ALA A 332 -25.47 -9.07 -9.45
N GLU A 333 -25.23 -8.17 -8.51
CA GLU A 333 -26.19 -7.11 -8.15
C GLU A 333 -26.44 -6.13 -9.30
N ARG A 334 -25.39 -5.77 -10.05
CA ARG A 334 -25.52 -4.89 -11.21
C ARG A 334 -26.29 -5.55 -12.36
N LEU A 335 -25.98 -6.81 -12.66
CA LEU A 335 -26.60 -7.51 -13.80
C LEU A 335 -28.02 -7.97 -13.49
N GLN A 336 -28.32 -8.35 -12.24
CA GLN A 336 -29.62 -8.88 -11.84
C GLN A 336 -30.07 -10.01 -12.79
N ASP A 337 -31.35 -10.09 -13.16
CA ASP A 337 -31.87 -11.09 -14.10
C ASP A 337 -31.39 -10.90 -15.56
N ARG A 338 -30.62 -9.84 -15.86
CA ARG A 338 -30.03 -9.61 -17.20
C ARG A 338 -28.73 -10.40 -17.41
N GLY A 339 -28.21 -11.08 -16.40
CA GLY A 339 -26.95 -11.82 -16.52
C GLY A 339 -26.84 -13.01 -15.58
N VAL A 340 -25.82 -13.83 -15.84
CA VAL A 340 -25.45 -14.99 -15.05
C VAL A 340 -24.01 -14.82 -14.62
N VAL A 341 -23.76 -14.91 -13.31
CA VAL A 341 -22.41 -14.80 -12.73
C VAL A 341 -21.99 -16.16 -12.20
N ARG A 342 -20.82 -16.63 -12.63
CA ARG A 342 -20.21 -17.88 -12.19
C ARG A 342 -18.91 -17.58 -11.46
N ALA A 343 -18.76 -18.04 -10.23
CA ALA A 343 -17.53 -17.90 -9.47
C ALA A 343 -16.84 -19.27 -9.35
N ILE A 344 -15.60 -19.35 -9.80
CA ILE A 344 -14.83 -20.60 -9.91
C ILE A 344 -13.74 -20.60 -8.84
N ASN A 345 -13.61 -21.71 -8.10
CA ASN A 345 -12.53 -21.87 -7.14
C ASN A 345 -11.97 -23.29 -7.15
N VAL A 346 -10.65 -23.40 -6.97
CA VAL A 346 -9.99 -24.70 -6.84
C VAL A 346 -10.36 -25.40 -5.53
N GLU A 347 -10.59 -24.63 -4.47
CA GLU A 347 -11.01 -25.18 -3.17
C GLU A 347 -12.51 -25.43 -3.14
N SER A 348 -12.94 -26.32 -2.25
CA SER A 348 -14.35 -26.68 -2.02
C SER A 348 -15.14 -25.61 -1.25
N MET A 349 -14.52 -24.48 -0.92
CA MET A 349 -15.15 -23.36 -0.19
C MET A 349 -14.67 -22.00 -0.68
N ILE A 350 -15.49 -20.97 -0.47
CA ILE A 350 -15.11 -19.56 -0.68
C ILE A 350 -14.40 -19.01 0.56
N CYS A 351 -13.46 -18.08 0.36
CA CYS A 351 -12.73 -17.37 1.40
C CYS A 351 -12.31 -18.29 2.58
N PRO A 352 -11.45 -19.31 2.35
CA PRO A 352 -11.12 -20.33 3.35
C PRO A 352 -10.52 -19.74 4.64
N THR A 353 -9.81 -18.62 4.52
CA THR A 353 -9.16 -17.93 5.65
C THR A 353 -10.07 -16.92 6.35
N ALA A 354 -11.29 -16.68 5.86
CA ALA A 354 -12.20 -15.71 6.45
C ALA A 354 -12.82 -16.20 7.77
N PRO A 355 -13.17 -15.27 8.68
CA PRO A 355 -14.06 -15.57 9.81
C PRO A 355 -15.36 -16.26 9.34
N PRO A 356 -15.88 -17.26 10.09
CA PRO A 356 -17.08 -17.99 9.70
C PRO A 356 -18.27 -17.09 9.35
N GLY A 357 -18.55 -16.08 10.18
CA GLY A 357 -19.68 -15.17 9.93
C GLY A 357 -19.53 -14.34 8.65
N ASN A 358 -18.30 -13.91 8.30
CA ASN A 358 -18.07 -13.22 7.02
C ASN A 358 -18.34 -14.16 5.83
N ARG A 359 -17.89 -15.41 5.92
CA ARG A 359 -18.10 -16.41 4.87
C ARG A 359 -19.58 -16.80 4.74
N GLU A 360 -20.29 -16.94 5.86
CA GLU A 360 -21.73 -17.22 5.88
C GLU A 360 -22.55 -16.08 5.27
N ALA A 361 -22.24 -14.83 5.64
CA ALA A 361 -22.86 -13.65 5.06
C ALA A 361 -22.60 -13.57 3.54
N ALA A 362 -21.37 -13.85 3.10
CA ALA A 362 -21.04 -13.91 1.68
C ALA A 362 -21.84 -14.98 0.93
N LEU A 363 -21.91 -16.21 1.45
CA LEU A 363 -22.69 -17.30 0.85
C LEU A 363 -24.17 -16.92 0.74
N LYS A 364 -24.75 -16.36 1.81
CA LYS A 364 -26.13 -15.87 1.82
C LYS A 364 -26.40 -14.87 0.70
N VAL A 365 -25.52 -13.88 0.52
CA VAL A 365 -25.66 -12.87 -0.54
C VAL A 365 -25.49 -13.50 -1.93
N LEU A 366 -24.43 -14.28 -2.15
CA LEU A 366 -24.16 -14.92 -3.45
C LEU A 366 -25.32 -15.85 -3.86
N THR A 367 -25.85 -16.65 -2.94
CA THR A 367 -27.02 -17.50 -3.20
C THR A 367 -28.27 -16.68 -3.50
N SER A 368 -28.55 -15.63 -2.74
CA SER A 368 -29.71 -14.75 -2.98
C SER A 368 -29.67 -14.09 -4.37
N ARG A 369 -28.47 -13.86 -4.90
CA ARG A 369 -28.21 -13.26 -6.21
C ARG A 369 -27.99 -14.29 -7.30
N LYS A 370 -28.28 -15.58 -7.03
CA LYS A 370 -28.17 -16.69 -7.99
C LYS A 370 -26.77 -16.82 -8.61
N VAL A 371 -25.72 -16.47 -7.87
CA VAL A 371 -24.33 -16.70 -8.31
C VAL A 371 -24.06 -18.20 -8.29
N GLU A 372 -23.66 -18.74 -9.44
CA GLU A 372 -23.29 -20.16 -9.56
C GLU A 372 -21.87 -20.37 -9.02
N LEU A 373 -21.73 -21.12 -7.93
CA LEU A 373 -20.44 -21.45 -7.33
C LEU A 373 -19.92 -22.77 -7.92
N LEU A 374 -18.83 -22.67 -8.67
CA LEU A 374 -18.12 -23.80 -9.28
C LEU A 374 -16.84 -24.09 -8.46
N LEU A 375 -17.06 -24.70 -7.30
CA LEU A 375 -16.00 -25.04 -6.35
C LEU A 375 -15.37 -26.40 -6.68
N GLY A 376 -14.13 -26.62 -6.27
CA GLY A 376 -13.39 -27.83 -6.63
C GLY A 376 -12.95 -27.88 -8.10
N TYR A 377 -12.87 -26.73 -8.78
CA TYR A 377 -12.48 -26.63 -10.19
C TYR A 377 -11.32 -25.64 -10.37
N PHE A 378 -10.32 -26.01 -11.16
CA PHE A 378 -9.34 -25.07 -11.66
C PHE A 378 -9.52 -24.85 -13.16
N VAL A 379 -9.25 -23.63 -13.61
CA VAL A 379 -9.25 -23.29 -15.03
C VAL A 379 -7.97 -23.87 -15.66
N ARG A 380 -8.09 -24.65 -16.73
CA ARG A 380 -6.97 -25.22 -17.47
C ARG A 380 -6.52 -24.31 -18.60
N SER A 381 -7.46 -23.72 -19.33
CA SER A 381 -7.20 -22.83 -20.45
C SER A 381 -8.37 -21.87 -20.67
N ILE A 382 -8.07 -20.72 -21.27
CA ILE A 382 -9.06 -19.74 -21.74
C ILE A 382 -8.81 -19.51 -23.22
N GLN A 383 -9.84 -19.64 -24.04
CA GLN A 383 -9.75 -19.48 -25.49
C GLN A 383 -10.82 -18.51 -25.98
N LYS A 384 -10.53 -17.74 -27.03
CA LYS A 384 -11.54 -16.93 -27.72
C LYS A 384 -12.26 -17.81 -28.75
N THR A 385 -13.57 -17.70 -28.84
CA THR A 385 -14.35 -18.43 -29.86
C THR A 385 -13.98 -17.89 -31.25
N SER A 386 -13.63 -18.80 -32.18
CA SER A 386 -13.17 -18.49 -33.54
C SER A 386 -14.23 -17.91 -34.46
N ASP A 387 -15.51 -18.12 -34.14
CA ASP A 387 -16.66 -17.72 -34.94
C ASP A 387 -17.42 -16.54 -34.31
N SER A 388 -17.68 -15.52 -35.12
CA SER A 388 -18.61 -14.38 -34.95
C SER A 388 -18.08 -13.05 -34.40
N ASP A 389 -18.75 -11.96 -34.82
CA ASP A 389 -18.69 -10.58 -34.30
C ASP A 389 -18.99 -10.45 -32.77
N SER A 390 -19.00 -11.56 -32.03
CA SER A 390 -19.20 -11.63 -30.58
C SER A 390 -17.90 -12.02 -29.89
N GLU A 391 -17.37 -11.15 -29.03
CA GLU A 391 -16.25 -11.51 -28.16
C GLU A 391 -16.74 -12.46 -27.05
N LYS A 392 -16.78 -13.76 -27.35
CA LYS A 392 -17.04 -14.81 -26.36
C LYS A 392 -15.79 -15.62 -26.06
N TYR A 393 -15.74 -16.15 -24.85
CA TYR A 393 -14.61 -16.92 -24.32
C TYR A 393 -15.07 -18.28 -23.83
N ILE A 394 -14.23 -19.28 -24.06
CA ILE A 394 -14.41 -20.66 -23.63
C ILE A 394 -13.40 -20.95 -22.52
N LEU A 395 -13.88 -21.41 -21.36
CA LEU A 395 -13.06 -21.86 -20.25
C LEU A 395 -13.15 -23.37 -20.12
N GLU A 396 -12.00 -24.03 -20.14
CA GLU A 396 -11.90 -25.45 -19.82
C GLU A 396 -11.65 -25.63 -18.33
N LEU A 397 -12.61 -26.20 -17.61
CA LEU A 397 -12.50 -26.49 -16.19
C LEU A 397 -12.10 -27.93 -15.95
N GLN A 398 -11.15 -28.13 -15.05
CA GLN A 398 -10.70 -29.44 -14.61
C GLN A 398 -10.98 -29.61 -13.11
N PRO A 399 -11.42 -30.81 -12.70
CA PRO A 399 -11.70 -31.09 -11.31
C PRO A 399 -10.40 -31.09 -10.49
N ALA A 400 -10.44 -30.44 -9.33
CA ALA A 400 -9.37 -30.47 -8.35
C ALA A 400 -9.41 -31.75 -7.48
N GLU A 401 -10.58 -32.38 -7.41
CA GLU A 401 -10.83 -33.59 -6.62
C GLU A 401 -11.26 -34.77 -7.50
N ARG A 402 -10.96 -36.00 -7.05
CA ARG A 402 -11.35 -37.22 -7.77
C ARG A 402 -12.86 -37.41 -7.72
N GLY A 403 -13.47 -37.79 -8.84
CA GLY A 403 -14.90 -38.11 -8.95
C GLY A 403 -15.76 -37.02 -9.60
N MET A 404 -15.19 -35.84 -9.86
CA MET A 404 -15.83 -34.78 -10.63
C MET A 404 -15.43 -34.88 -12.11
N GLN A 405 -16.30 -34.41 -13.01
CA GLN A 405 -16.02 -34.37 -14.45
C GLN A 405 -15.54 -32.97 -14.87
N SER A 406 -14.71 -32.92 -15.91
CA SER A 406 -14.33 -31.67 -16.57
C SER A 406 -15.55 -30.97 -17.15
N GLN A 407 -15.52 -29.64 -17.15
CA GLN A 407 -16.59 -28.83 -17.72
C GLN A 407 -16.03 -27.84 -18.74
N ILE A 408 -16.85 -27.44 -19.71
CA ILE A 408 -16.54 -26.37 -20.65
C ILE A 408 -17.59 -25.29 -20.45
N LEU A 409 -17.14 -24.05 -20.22
CA LEU A 409 -18.03 -22.91 -20.01
C LEU A 409 -17.82 -21.86 -21.09
N GLU A 410 -18.92 -21.34 -21.61
CA GLU A 410 -18.92 -20.18 -22.51
C GLU A 410 -19.35 -18.93 -21.75
N THR A 411 -18.63 -17.82 -21.93
CA THR A 411 -18.87 -16.57 -21.20
C THR A 411 -18.52 -15.35 -22.05
N ASP A 412 -19.18 -14.22 -21.78
CA ASP A 412 -18.88 -12.94 -22.45
C ASP A 412 -17.69 -12.23 -21.80
N LEU A 413 -17.38 -12.52 -20.53
CA LEU A 413 -16.32 -11.87 -19.80
C LEU A 413 -15.66 -12.79 -18.76
N VAL A 414 -14.33 -12.76 -18.69
CA VAL A 414 -13.54 -13.48 -17.68
C VAL A 414 -12.83 -12.48 -16.77
N LEU A 415 -13.06 -12.60 -15.46
CA LEU A 415 -12.42 -11.80 -14.43
C LEU A 415 -11.44 -12.68 -13.66
N TRP A 416 -10.20 -12.24 -13.51
CA TRP A 416 -9.13 -13.01 -12.90
C TRP A 416 -8.66 -12.37 -11.59
N THR A 417 -8.87 -13.09 -10.49
CA THR A 417 -8.50 -12.63 -9.13
C THR A 417 -7.51 -13.57 -8.43
N VAL A 418 -6.89 -14.48 -9.19
CA VAL A 418 -5.98 -15.50 -8.66
C VAL A 418 -4.53 -15.05 -8.78
N GLY A 419 -3.80 -15.14 -7.66
CA GLY A 419 -2.36 -15.01 -7.64
C GLY A 419 -1.86 -13.57 -7.69
N SER A 420 -0.83 -13.30 -6.88
CA SER A 420 -0.13 -12.03 -6.84
C SER A 420 1.37 -12.27 -6.96
N LYS A 421 2.06 -11.39 -7.69
CA LYS A 421 3.50 -11.43 -7.89
C LYS A 421 4.14 -10.15 -7.31
N PRO A 422 4.93 -10.25 -6.23
CA PRO A 422 5.77 -9.16 -5.76
C PRO A 422 6.76 -8.69 -6.85
N LEU A 423 7.04 -7.39 -6.89
CA LEU A 423 7.83 -6.78 -7.97
C LEU A 423 9.34 -6.78 -7.74
N LEU A 424 9.81 -7.07 -6.52
CA LEU A 424 11.23 -6.91 -6.16
C LEU A 424 12.17 -7.87 -6.92
N SER A 425 11.71 -9.07 -7.25
CA SER A 425 12.51 -10.08 -7.94
C SER A 425 12.95 -9.68 -9.36
N GLU A 426 12.35 -8.63 -9.92
CA GLU A 426 12.64 -8.16 -11.28
C GLU A 426 13.54 -6.92 -11.32
N LEU A 427 13.86 -6.35 -10.15
CA LEU A 427 14.57 -5.06 -10.08
C LEU A 427 16.08 -5.19 -10.02
N GLU A 428 16.62 -6.33 -9.61
CA GLU A 428 18.05 -6.56 -9.60
C GLU A 428 18.51 -7.12 -10.97
N PRO A 429 19.70 -6.73 -11.47
CA PRO A 429 20.21 -7.23 -12.74
C PRO A 429 20.28 -8.76 -12.75
N ARG A 430 19.65 -9.40 -13.74
CA ARG A 430 19.62 -10.87 -13.88
C ARG A 430 20.99 -11.52 -14.00
N GLU A 431 22.00 -10.74 -14.36
CA GLU A 431 23.38 -11.17 -14.59
C GLU A 431 24.21 -11.23 -13.29
N GLN A 432 23.66 -10.77 -12.17
CA GLN A 432 24.34 -10.72 -10.87
C GLN A 432 23.55 -11.52 -9.81
N PRO A 433 24.23 -12.04 -8.77
CA PRO A 433 23.54 -12.64 -7.63
C PRO A 433 22.60 -11.63 -6.99
N LEU A 434 21.43 -12.10 -6.58
CA LEU A 434 20.45 -11.29 -5.89
C LEU A 434 21.05 -10.77 -4.57
N GLU A 435 21.19 -9.46 -4.42
CA GLU A 435 21.75 -8.86 -3.20
C GLU A 435 20.68 -8.78 -2.11
N LEU A 436 19.44 -8.43 -2.49
CA LEU A 436 18.31 -8.45 -1.58
C LEU A 436 17.94 -9.90 -1.20
N PRO A 437 17.82 -10.22 0.11
CA PRO A 437 17.35 -11.52 0.55
C PRO A 437 15.86 -11.67 0.25
N LEU A 438 15.51 -12.29 -0.87
CA LEU A 438 14.12 -12.56 -1.23
C LEU A 438 13.69 -13.99 -0.84
N ASN A 439 12.45 -14.14 -0.40
CA ASN A 439 11.84 -15.47 -0.22
C ASN A 439 11.41 -16.08 -1.57
N ALA A 440 10.92 -17.32 -1.57
CA ALA A 440 10.46 -18.00 -2.78
C ALA A 440 9.29 -17.31 -3.52
N ARG A 441 8.62 -16.34 -2.89
CA ARG A 441 7.57 -15.51 -3.50
C ARG A 441 8.11 -14.21 -4.08
N GLY A 442 9.40 -13.90 -3.95
CA GLY A 442 9.99 -12.64 -4.40
C GLY A 442 9.79 -11.47 -3.42
N GLN A 443 9.52 -11.73 -2.14
CA GLN A 443 9.37 -10.70 -1.11
C GLN A 443 10.67 -10.54 -0.32
N ALA A 444 11.06 -9.32 0.01
CA ALA A 444 12.24 -9.05 0.83
C ALA A 444 12.04 -9.56 2.27
N GLU A 445 12.97 -10.38 2.75
CA GLU A 445 12.98 -10.83 4.13
C GLU A 445 13.42 -9.69 5.05
N THR A 446 12.59 -9.42 6.06
CA THR A 446 12.84 -8.33 7.02
C THR A 446 13.06 -8.86 8.43
N ASP A 447 13.73 -8.05 9.24
CA ASP A 447 13.70 -8.20 10.70
C ASP A 447 12.43 -7.54 11.29
N GLU A 448 12.26 -7.66 12.60
CA GLU A 448 11.10 -7.07 13.28
C GLU A 448 11.03 -5.55 13.21
N THR A 449 12.12 -4.85 12.88
CA THR A 449 12.15 -3.40 12.70
C THR A 449 11.80 -2.98 11.28
N LEU A 450 11.41 -3.94 10.43
CA LEU A 450 11.10 -3.78 9.01
C LEU A 450 12.31 -3.45 8.13
N ARG A 451 13.53 -3.59 8.66
CA ARG A 451 14.76 -3.51 7.87
C ARG A 451 14.94 -4.79 7.07
N VAL A 452 15.38 -4.66 5.83
CA VAL A 452 15.78 -5.82 5.03
C VAL A 452 17.01 -6.45 5.68
N LYS A 453 16.99 -7.78 5.85
CA LYS A 453 18.09 -8.48 6.53
C LYS A 453 19.41 -8.22 5.80
N GLY A 454 20.46 -7.88 6.54
CA GLY A 454 21.77 -7.55 5.94
C GLY A 454 21.88 -6.14 5.35
N HIS A 455 20.79 -5.37 5.28
CA HIS A 455 20.74 -4.02 4.70
C HIS A 455 20.22 -3.00 5.74
N PRO A 456 21.11 -2.36 6.52
CA PRO A 456 20.71 -1.47 7.61
C PRO A 456 20.04 -0.17 7.14
N ARG A 457 20.11 0.17 5.86
CA ARG A 457 19.55 1.39 5.27
C ARG A 457 18.33 1.15 4.40
N ILE A 458 17.93 -0.11 4.20
CA ILE A 458 16.79 -0.49 3.39
C ILE A 458 15.67 -1.03 4.29
N PHE A 459 14.47 -0.46 4.14
CA PHE A 459 13.24 -0.94 4.75
C PHE A 459 12.35 -1.54 3.68
N ALA A 460 11.60 -2.59 4.00
CA ALA A 460 10.58 -3.15 3.11
C ALA A 460 9.28 -3.37 3.87
N LEU A 461 8.14 -3.06 3.22
CA LEU A 461 6.82 -3.22 3.81
C LEU A 461 5.75 -3.57 2.78
N GLY A 462 4.55 -3.89 3.28
CA GLY A 462 3.43 -4.38 2.48
C GLY A 462 3.78 -5.67 1.76
N ASP A 463 3.18 -5.87 0.59
CA ASP A 463 3.34 -7.09 -0.21
C ASP A 463 4.76 -7.29 -0.73
N SER A 464 5.60 -6.25 -0.71
CA SER A 464 7.02 -6.32 -1.04
C SER A 464 7.87 -6.96 0.07
N SER A 465 7.32 -7.18 1.25
CA SER A 465 8.04 -7.68 2.43
C SER A 465 7.52 -9.01 2.93
N SER A 466 8.39 -9.77 3.59
CA SER A 466 8.06 -10.97 4.33
C SER A 466 8.59 -10.84 5.75
N LEU A 467 7.67 -10.69 6.69
CA LEU A 467 7.94 -10.74 8.12
C LEU A 467 7.19 -11.91 8.75
N ARG A 468 7.85 -12.61 9.67
CA ARG A 468 7.23 -13.67 10.47
C ARG A 468 6.79 -13.10 11.82
N ASP A 469 5.62 -13.51 12.28
CA ASP A 469 5.18 -13.25 13.63
C ASP A 469 5.93 -14.11 14.66
N LEU A 470 5.64 -13.91 15.95
CA LEU A 470 6.25 -14.68 17.05
C LEU A 470 5.96 -16.20 16.98
N LYS A 471 4.95 -16.61 16.21
CA LYS A 471 4.59 -18.02 15.99
C LYS A 471 5.25 -18.58 14.72
N GLY A 472 6.10 -17.80 14.05
CA GLY A 472 6.79 -18.17 12.81
C GLY A 472 5.94 -18.07 11.55
N LYS A 473 4.67 -17.62 11.65
CA LYS A 473 3.76 -17.46 10.52
C LYS A 473 4.08 -16.18 9.77
N ILE A 474 4.14 -16.25 8.44
CA ILE A 474 4.32 -15.06 7.62
C ILE A 474 3.05 -14.20 7.69
N LEU A 475 3.22 -12.89 7.88
CA LEU A 475 2.11 -11.95 7.88
C LEU A 475 1.37 -11.94 6.53
N PRO A 476 0.04 -11.80 6.53
CA PRO A 476 -0.74 -11.83 5.29
C PRO A 476 -0.51 -10.56 4.45
N PRO A 477 -0.47 -10.67 3.10
CA PRO A 477 -0.31 -9.52 2.20
C PRO A 477 -1.63 -8.72 2.13
N THR A 478 -1.83 -7.83 3.10
CA THR A 478 -3.08 -7.05 3.23
C THR A 478 -2.78 -5.57 3.40
N ALA A 479 -3.72 -4.73 2.95
CA ALA A 479 -3.67 -3.30 3.19
C ALA A 479 -3.58 -2.96 4.69
N GLN A 480 -4.17 -3.79 5.57
CA GLN A 480 -4.12 -3.60 7.02
C GLN A 480 -2.70 -3.74 7.57
N VAL A 481 -1.98 -4.78 7.13
CA VAL A 481 -0.56 -4.98 7.49
C VAL A 481 0.30 -3.85 6.93
N ALA A 482 0.15 -3.52 5.64
CA ALA A 482 0.92 -2.45 5.00
C ALA A 482 0.71 -1.09 5.67
N PHE A 483 -0.53 -0.75 6.02
CA PHE A 483 -0.89 0.50 6.69
C PHE A 483 -0.29 0.58 8.10
N GLN A 484 -0.33 -0.51 8.88
CA GLN A 484 0.30 -0.52 10.21
C GLN A 484 1.82 -0.49 10.11
N GLN A 485 2.41 -1.22 9.17
CA GLN A 485 3.85 -1.19 8.92
C GLN A 485 4.32 0.23 8.56
N ALA A 486 3.55 0.98 7.77
CA ALA A 486 3.90 2.34 7.36
C ALA A 486 4.12 3.30 8.55
N ASP A 487 3.30 3.22 9.60
CA ASP A 487 3.49 4.02 10.82
C ASP A 487 4.80 3.65 11.53
N PHE A 488 5.06 2.35 11.71
CA PHE A 488 6.30 1.86 12.31
C PHE A 488 7.53 2.19 11.46
N THR A 489 7.45 2.08 10.14
CA THR A 489 8.53 2.47 9.23
C THR A 489 8.82 3.96 9.34
N GLY A 490 7.79 4.82 9.37
CA GLY A 490 7.98 6.26 9.59
C GLY A 490 8.71 6.57 10.91
N TRP A 491 8.31 5.92 12.00
CA TRP A 491 9.01 6.03 13.29
C TRP A 491 10.42 5.47 13.27
N ASN A 492 10.65 4.32 12.62
CA ASN A 492 11.97 3.68 12.56
C ASN A 492 12.94 4.47 11.67
N LEU A 493 12.46 5.11 10.61
CA LEU A 493 13.23 6.06 9.82
C LEU A 493 13.61 7.28 10.68
N TRP A 494 12.66 7.85 11.43
CA TRP A 494 12.93 8.93 12.37
C TRP A 494 13.94 8.54 13.45
N ALA A 495 13.76 7.37 14.07
CA ALA A 495 14.65 6.85 15.08
C ALA A 495 16.06 6.62 14.50
N ALA A 496 16.15 6.02 13.31
CA ALA A 496 17.42 5.78 12.64
C ALA A 496 18.13 7.09 12.25
N ILE A 497 17.42 8.16 11.87
CA ILE A 497 18.02 9.48 11.56
C ILE A 497 18.50 10.18 12.84
N ASN A 498 17.81 9.94 13.96
CA ASN A 498 18.10 10.54 15.24
C ASN A 498 18.99 9.68 16.15
N ASP A 499 19.61 8.62 15.62
CA ASP A 499 20.46 7.69 16.37
C ASP A 499 19.77 7.11 17.61
N ARG A 500 18.48 6.77 17.45
CA ARG A 500 17.64 6.14 18.46
C ARG A 500 17.41 4.66 18.15
N PRO A 501 17.13 3.84 19.17
CA PRO A 501 16.69 2.45 18.97
C PRO A 501 15.43 2.38 18.10
N LEU A 502 15.37 1.35 17.25
CA LEU A 502 14.20 1.08 16.42
C LEU A 502 13.13 0.33 17.21
N LEU A 503 11.89 0.49 16.77
CA LEU A 503 10.72 -0.16 17.33
C LEU A 503 10.44 -1.48 16.59
N PRO A 504 10.25 -2.59 17.32
CA PRO A 504 9.80 -3.84 16.72
C PRO A 504 8.32 -3.72 16.31
N PHE A 505 8.03 -4.04 15.06
CA PHE A 505 6.68 -4.15 14.53
C PHE A 505 6.00 -5.41 15.05
N ARG A 506 4.75 -5.23 15.51
CA ARG A 506 3.85 -6.31 15.92
C ARG A 506 2.49 -6.04 15.30
N PHE A 507 2.10 -6.89 14.35
CA PHE A 507 0.82 -6.78 13.69
C PHE A 507 -0.33 -6.97 14.68
N GLN A 508 -1.27 -6.02 14.67
CA GLN A 508 -2.52 -6.13 15.39
C GLN A 508 -3.62 -6.42 14.39
N ASN A 509 -4.14 -7.64 14.39
CA ASN A 509 -5.33 -7.96 13.59
C ASN A 509 -6.51 -7.17 14.18
N LEU A 510 -7.13 -6.29 13.40
CA LEU A 510 -8.30 -5.48 13.76
C LEU A 510 -9.63 -6.13 13.33
N GLY A 511 -9.56 -7.27 12.66
CA GLY A 511 -10.70 -7.91 12.02
C GLY A 511 -10.70 -7.76 10.51
N GLU A 512 -11.74 -8.31 9.89
CA GLU A 512 -11.86 -8.44 8.44
C GLU A 512 -13.19 -7.88 7.96
N MET A 513 -13.17 -7.22 6.81
CA MET A 513 -14.32 -6.57 6.19
C MET A 513 -14.38 -6.97 4.73
N MET A 514 -15.58 -7.22 4.21
CA MET A 514 -15.81 -7.43 2.79
C MET A 514 -17.08 -6.73 2.35
N THR A 515 -17.06 -6.11 1.17
CA THR A 515 -18.25 -5.60 0.52
C THR A 515 -19.01 -6.72 -0.18
N LEU A 516 -20.32 -6.71 -0.11
CA LEU A 516 -21.19 -7.69 -0.75
C LEU A 516 -22.18 -6.98 -1.67
N GLY A 517 -21.72 -5.95 -2.39
CA GLY A 517 -22.53 -5.05 -3.22
C GLY A 517 -22.83 -3.72 -2.53
N GLN A 518 -23.86 -3.03 -3.03
CA GLN A 518 -24.15 -1.63 -2.70
C GLN A 518 -24.77 -1.43 -1.32
N SER A 519 -25.44 -2.44 -0.78
CA SER A 519 -26.13 -2.33 0.50
C SER A 519 -25.71 -3.37 1.53
N ASP A 520 -24.99 -4.41 1.12
CA ASP A 520 -24.55 -5.48 2.00
C ASP A 520 -23.03 -5.43 2.20
N ALA A 521 -22.58 -5.70 3.43
CA ALA A 521 -21.18 -5.98 3.74
C ALA A 521 -21.12 -6.88 4.97
N ALA A 522 -19.99 -7.54 5.18
CA ALA A 522 -19.72 -8.28 6.41
C ALA A 522 -18.49 -7.70 7.10
N VAL A 523 -18.59 -7.46 8.40
CA VAL A 523 -17.54 -6.91 9.25
C VAL A 523 -17.41 -7.78 10.50
N SER A 524 -16.28 -8.47 10.63
CA SER A 524 -15.94 -9.27 11.81
C SER A 524 -14.76 -8.64 12.54
N PRO A 525 -14.99 -7.88 13.63
CA PRO A 525 -13.90 -7.39 14.47
C PRO A 525 -13.19 -8.54 15.19
N SER A 526 -11.86 -8.51 15.23
CA SER A 526 -11.05 -9.53 15.90
C SER A 526 -11.07 -9.45 17.43
N PHE A 527 -11.45 -8.29 17.98
CA PHE A 527 -11.43 -8.01 19.41
C PHE A 527 -12.75 -8.35 20.13
N ILE A 528 -13.78 -8.76 19.39
CA ILE A 528 -15.02 -9.33 19.94
C ILE A 528 -15.26 -10.66 19.25
N ASP A 529 -14.97 -11.74 19.97
CA ASP A 529 -15.10 -13.08 19.43
C ASP A 529 -16.57 -13.41 19.07
N GLY A 530 -16.75 -14.05 17.92
CA GLY A 530 -18.08 -14.41 17.39
C GLY A 530 -18.95 -13.28 16.86
N LEU A 531 -18.53 -12.00 16.91
CA LEU A 531 -19.32 -10.89 16.36
C LEU A 531 -19.10 -10.74 14.84
N THR A 532 -20.20 -10.71 14.10
CA THR A 532 -20.23 -10.31 12.69
C THR A 532 -21.37 -9.33 12.48
N LEU A 533 -21.04 -8.12 12.00
CA LEU A 533 -22.04 -7.16 11.52
C LEU A 533 -22.25 -7.43 10.03
N GLU A 534 -23.46 -7.83 9.66
CA GLU A 534 -23.84 -8.09 8.26
C GLU A 534 -24.82 -7.06 7.70
N GLY A 535 -25.03 -7.11 6.38
CA GLY A 535 -26.00 -6.29 5.67
C GLY A 535 -25.73 -4.78 5.74
N PRO A 536 -26.77 -3.93 5.76
CA PRO A 536 -26.63 -2.47 5.77
C PRO A 536 -25.86 -1.90 6.97
N ILE A 537 -25.93 -2.56 8.13
CA ILE A 537 -25.18 -2.16 9.33
C ILE A 537 -23.69 -2.42 9.12
N GLY A 538 -23.35 -3.62 8.63
CA GLY A 538 -21.98 -3.95 8.24
C GLY A 538 -21.44 -2.99 7.18
N HIS A 539 -22.26 -2.66 6.18
CA HIS A 539 -21.91 -1.72 5.11
C HIS A 539 -21.58 -0.32 5.66
N THR A 540 -22.44 0.20 6.53
CA THR A 540 -22.23 1.51 7.18
C THR A 540 -20.97 1.50 8.05
N ALA A 541 -20.78 0.45 8.86
CA ALA A 541 -19.59 0.29 9.69
C ALA A 541 -18.30 0.27 8.85
N ARG A 542 -18.29 -0.45 7.72
CA ARG A 542 -17.17 -0.50 6.77
C ARG A 542 -16.88 0.89 6.19
N LYS A 543 -17.89 1.62 5.71
CA LYS A 543 -17.69 2.98 5.16
C LYS A 543 -17.09 3.93 6.19
N ILE A 544 -17.58 3.93 7.43
CA ILE A 544 -17.01 4.76 8.51
C ILE A 544 -15.54 4.36 8.78
N ALA A 545 -15.27 3.06 8.90
CA ALA A 545 -13.94 2.55 9.15
C ALA A 545 -12.95 2.92 8.03
N TYR A 546 -13.40 2.96 6.78
CA TYR A 546 -12.59 3.37 5.63
C TYR A 546 -12.43 4.87 5.49
N LEU A 547 -13.47 5.66 5.78
CA LEU A 547 -13.38 7.12 5.81
C LEU A 547 -12.26 7.58 6.75
N ILE A 548 -12.16 6.99 7.95
CA ILE A 548 -11.11 7.30 8.93
C ILE A 548 -9.70 6.93 8.42
N ARG A 549 -9.61 5.94 7.52
CA ARG A 549 -8.37 5.40 6.96
C ARG A 549 -7.99 6.02 5.62
N LEU A 550 -8.66 7.07 5.15
CA LEU A 550 -8.23 7.80 3.95
C LEU A 550 -6.99 8.67 4.26
N PRO A 551 -6.13 8.97 3.25
CA PRO A 551 -4.77 9.44 3.50
C PRO A 551 -4.65 10.72 4.33
N THR A 552 -5.32 11.81 3.92
CA THR A 552 -5.19 13.13 4.53
C THR A 552 -6.50 13.61 5.14
N ASP A 553 -6.42 14.45 6.16
CA ASP A 553 -7.60 15.00 6.83
C ASP A 553 -8.49 15.79 5.84
N GLU A 554 -7.87 16.56 4.93
CA GLU A 554 -8.60 17.28 3.87
C GLU A 554 -9.36 16.34 2.95
N HIS A 555 -8.72 15.24 2.53
CA HIS A 555 -9.38 14.23 1.68
C HIS A 555 -10.51 13.52 2.41
N ARG A 556 -10.32 13.18 3.69
CA ARG A 556 -11.37 12.59 4.55
C ARG A 556 -12.60 13.49 4.63
N VAL A 557 -12.42 14.79 4.85
CA VAL A 557 -13.53 15.75 4.94
C VAL A 557 -14.25 15.87 3.60
N LYS A 558 -13.50 16.02 2.49
CA LYS A 558 -14.08 16.10 1.13
C LYS A 558 -14.91 14.87 0.79
N VAL A 559 -14.37 13.67 1.02
CA VAL A 559 -15.07 12.40 0.76
C VAL A 559 -16.28 12.24 1.68
N GLY A 560 -16.14 12.55 2.97
CA GLY A 560 -17.25 12.49 3.93
C GLY A 560 -18.43 13.39 3.51
N LEU A 561 -18.15 14.62 3.09
CA LEU A 561 -19.19 15.54 2.60
C LEU A 561 -19.84 15.03 1.30
N SER A 562 -19.05 14.49 0.38
CA SER A 562 -19.55 13.90 -0.85
C SER A 562 -20.49 12.73 -0.58
N TRP A 563 -20.09 11.79 0.29
CA TRP A 563 -20.94 10.67 0.67
C TRP A 563 -22.24 11.10 1.35
N LEU A 564 -22.19 12.08 2.25
CA LEU A 564 -23.39 12.65 2.87
C LEU A 564 -24.33 13.27 1.83
N THR A 565 -23.78 13.98 0.85
CA THR A 565 -24.55 14.59 -0.24
C THR A 565 -25.21 13.52 -1.11
N LYS A 566 -24.47 12.47 -1.50
CA LYS A 566 -25.01 11.33 -2.27
C LYS A 566 -26.14 10.62 -1.52
N SER A 567 -25.96 10.34 -0.22
CA SER A 567 -27.00 9.73 0.62
C SER A 567 -28.24 10.62 0.76
N ALA A 568 -28.07 11.94 0.87
CA ALA A 568 -29.20 12.88 0.92
C ALA A 568 -29.99 12.89 -0.41
N ILE A 569 -29.30 12.92 -1.55
CA ILE A 569 -29.93 12.85 -2.87
C ILE A 569 -30.70 11.54 -3.05
N GLN A 570 -30.10 10.40 -2.69
CA GLN A 570 -30.75 9.09 -2.76
C GLN A 570 -31.99 9.00 -1.86
N SER A 571 -31.92 9.58 -0.66
CA SER A 571 -33.07 9.62 0.27
C SER A 571 -34.23 10.43 -0.32
N ILE A 572 -33.94 11.58 -0.93
CA ILE A 572 -34.95 12.41 -1.61
C ILE A 572 -35.56 11.64 -2.78
N ALA A 573 -34.73 11.00 -3.61
CA ALA A 573 -35.20 10.19 -4.75
C ALA A 573 -36.09 9.03 -4.30
N SER A 574 -35.72 8.33 -3.22
CA SER A 574 -36.53 7.23 -2.66
C SER A 574 -37.89 7.70 -2.14
N VAL A 575 -37.93 8.87 -1.48
CA VAL A 575 -39.19 9.48 -1.02
C VAL A 575 -40.06 9.89 -2.21
N GLN A 576 -39.47 10.47 -3.26
CA GLN A 576 -40.18 10.80 -4.49
C GLN A 576 -40.75 9.56 -5.18
N ASP A 577 -39.99 8.48 -5.30
CA ASP A 577 -40.45 7.20 -5.86
C ASP A 577 -41.62 6.62 -5.04
N THR A 578 -41.50 6.68 -3.71
CA THR A 578 -42.55 6.19 -2.80
C THR A 578 -43.83 7.02 -2.95
N LEU A 579 -43.71 8.35 -2.97
CA LEU A 579 -44.84 9.26 -3.22
C LEU A 579 -45.44 9.04 -4.60
N THR A 580 -44.63 8.82 -5.62
CA THR A 580 -45.09 8.57 -6.98
C THR A 580 -45.87 7.26 -7.07
N LYS A 581 -45.39 6.19 -6.42
CA LYS A 581 -46.13 4.91 -6.32
C LYS A 581 -47.46 5.05 -5.58
N ILE A 582 -47.48 5.82 -4.49
CA ILE A 582 -48.71 6.12 -3.73
C ILE A 582 -49.71 6.92 -4.58
N VAL A 583 -49.22 7.90 -5.35
CA VAL A 583 -50.06 8.75 -6.20
C VAL A 583 -50.53 8.03 -7.47
N SER A 584 -49.72 7.10 -8.02
CA SER A 584 -50.08 6.30 -9.19
C SER A 584 -51.01 5.11 -8.89
N GLY A 585 -51.41 4.92 -7.63
CA GLY A 585 -52.38 3.90 -7.22
C GLY A 585 -51.92 2.47 -7.51
N SER A 586 -50.62 2.20 -7.40
CA SER A 586 -49.99 0.89 -7.64
C SER A 586 -49.63 0.19 -6.34
#